data_AF-A7IQH2-F1
#
_entry.id   AF-A7IQH2-F1
#
_cell.length_a   1.000
_cell.length_b   1.000
_cell.length_c   1.000
_cell.angle_alpha   90.00
_cell.angle_beta   90.00
_cell.angle_gamma   90.00
#
_symmetry.space_group_name_H-M   'P 1'
#
loop_
_entity.id
_entity.type
_entity.pdbx_description
1 polymer ?
#
loop_
_entity_poly.entity_id
_entity_poly.type
_entity_poly.pdbx_seq_one_letter_code
_entity_poly.pdbx_strand_id
1 'polypeptide(L)'
;MMAHLKPTPPEPIVLSLRDRRNVVELPYRGVSIQPFDGEMTESAIMARLLGREAYRRTNVIVLRGTDDAYALVAVESRDRGPLFARIDQVEVLALPDSCRFVVDPDTDCANPSALARLAERSGVGPDGTLICQGKYDHVNFIHHADPLVIRVIEVSPPDPPKLFQLIEHVLTYADLPPMKIELERIELKDLAAKARPKAFPVPCRSGGLDDLSAPVYFLDERPAIREDWMLIGCERSLQFHRHYYGDEPPRIEMCPRAIAGARNALTMLNCCLLEFGTERDNNVMVVPWGSDLAMVEQALKEIVCYAR
;
A
#
# COMPACT_ATOMS: atom_id res chain seq x y z
N MET A 1 -26.33 5.68 54.93
CA MET A 1 -24.86 5.66 55.04
C MET A 1 -24.32 5.09 53.73
N MET A 2 -24.13 5.93 52.71
CA MET A 2 -23.64 5.50 51.40
C MET A 2 -22.12 5.37 51.47
N ALA A 3 -21.62 4.16 51.29
CA ALA A 3 -20.19 3.89 51.22
C ALA A 3 -19.63 4.53 49.94
N HIS A 4 -18.72 5.49 50.10
CA HIS A 4 -17.90 5.98 48.99
C HIS A 4 -17.01 4.84 48.50
N LEU A 5 -17.38 4.25 47.36
CA LEU A 5 -16.48 3.41 46.56
C LEU A 5 -15.28 4.29 46.17
N LYS A 6 -14.10 3.94 46.69
CA LYS A 6 -12.84 4.53 46.22
C LYS A 6 -12.70 4.19 44.72
N PRO A 7 -12.35 5.17 43.86
CA PRO A 7 -12.07 4.88 42.46
C PRO A 7 -10.93 3.88 42.38
N THR A 8 -11.16 2.80 41.63
CA THR A 8 -10.13 1.84 41.25
C THR A 8 -8.98 2.60 40.59
N PRO A 9 -7.71 2.37 40.97
CA PRO A 9 -6.61 2.99 40.25
C PRO A 9 -6.71 2.62 38.77
N PRO A 10 -6.50 3.57 37.83
CA PRO A 10 -6.51 3.25 36.41
C PRO A 10 -5.50 2.13 36.15
N GLU A 11 -5.89 1.16 35.33
CA GLU A 11 -4.97 0.11 34.87
C GLU A 11 -3.70 0.77 34.33
N PRO A 12 -2.52 0.18 34.58
CA PRO A 12 -1.30 0.67 33.98
C PRO A 12 -1.47 0.58 32.46
N ILE A 13 -1.50 1.74 31.81
CA ILE A 13 -1.21 1.83 30.37
C ILE A 13 0.18 1.22 30.21
N VAL A 14 0.40 0.30 29.29
CA VAL A 14 1.74 -0.27 29.03
C VAL A 14 2.06 0.02 27.58
N LEU A 15 3.08 0.85 27.35
CA LEU A 15 3.66 1.00 26.03
C LEU A 15 4.22 -0.34 25.57
N SER A 16 3.87 -0.73 24.35
CA SER A 16 4.31 -1.96 23.69
C SER A 16 4.38 -1.70 22.20
N LEU A 17 5.25 -0.78 21.80
CA LEU A 17 5.48 -0.38 20.42
C LEU A 17 6.80 -0.91 19.87
N ARG A 18 7.77 -1.27 20.72
CA ARG A 18 9.12 -1.71 20.30
C ARG A 18 9.08 -2.89 19.35
N ASP A 19 8.25 -3.89 19.61
CA ASP A 19 8.23 -5.10 18.77
C ASP A 19 7.17 -5.02 17.66
N ARG A 20 6.47 -3.87 17.53
CA ARG A 20 5.39 -3.71 16.55
C ARG A 20 5.95 -3.27 15.21
N ARG A 21 5.49 -3.94 14.16
CA ARG A 21 5.78 -3.58 12.77
C ARG A 21 4.94 -2.41 12.32
N ASN A 22 5.46 -1.65 11.36
CA ASN A 22 4.75 -0.60 10.65
C ASN A 22 4.18 0.49 11.58
N VAL A 23 4.87 0.79 12.68
CA VAL A 23 4.41 1.83 13.59
C VAL A 23 4.70 3.19 12.97
N VAL A 24 3.64 3.98 12.82
CA VAL A 24 3.65 5.36 12.37
C VAL A 24 2.80 6.18 13.34
N GLU A 25 3.15 7.43 13.58
CA GLU A 25 2.32 8.33 14.39
C GLU A 25 1.42 9.16 13.49
N LEU A 26 0.10 8.94 13.59
CA LEU A 26 -0.91 9.73 12.90
C LEU A 26 -1.99 10.23 13.87
N PRO A 27 -2.35 11.53 13.82
CA PRO A 27 -1.73 12.57 13.03
C PRO A 27 -0.29 12.88 13.49
N TYR A 28 0.62 13.14 12.56
CA TYR A 28 2.06 13.36 12.82
C TYR A 28 2.38 14.54 13.77
N ARG A 29 1.38 15.36 14.14
CA ARG A 29 1.50 16.35 15.22
C ARG A 29 1.83 15.74 16.60
N GLY A 30 1.76 14.41 16.73
CA GLY A 30 2.20 13.69 17.92
C GLY A 30 3.70 13.44 18.00
N VAL A 31 4.45 13.78 16.95
CA VAL A 31 5.91 13.63 16.86
C VAL A 31 6.60 14.94 17.27
N SER A 32 7.56 14.85 18.18
CA SER A 32 8.40 15.97 18.61
C SER A 32 9.87 15.67 18.32
N ILE A 33 10.57 16.58 17.63
CA ILE A 33 12.04 16.49 17.47
C ILE A 33 12.74 17.36 18.51
N GLN A 34 13.74 16.80 19.20
CA GLN A 34 14.43 17.48 20.29
C GLN A 34 15.93 17.23 20.22
N PRO A 35 16.79 18.24 20.46
CA PRO A 35 18.21 18.02 20.66
C PRO A 35 18.45 17.22 21.95
N PHE A 36 19.46 16.35 21.93
CA PHE A 36 19.84 15.52 23.06
C PHE A 36 21.36 15.49 23.22
N ASP A 37 21.83 15.94 24.39
CA ASP A 37 23.25 16.06 24.74
C ASP A 37 23.75 14.90 25.63
N GLY A 38 22.87 13.95 25.92
CA GLY A 38 23.20 12.77 26.72
C GLY A 38 23.72 11.61 25.88
N GLU A 39 24.13 10.54 26.56
CA GLU A 39 24.50 9.29 25.92
C GLU A 39 23.27 8.64 25.26
N MET A 40 23.40 8.20 24.00
CA MET A 40 22.32 7.55 23.23
C MET A 40 22.12 6.09 23.65
N THR A 41 21.80 5.88 24.93
CA THR A 41 21.46 4.58 25.51
C THR A 41 20.05 4.61 26.08
N GLU A 42 19.42 3.44 26.12
CA GLU A 42 18.06 3.29 26.67
C GLU A 42 17.98 3.84 28.11
N SER A 43 18.94 3.48 28.96
CA SER A 43 18.98 3.92 30.36
C SER A 43 19.11 5.44 30.51
N ALA A 44 19.99 6.07 29.73
CA ALA A 44 20.21 7.52 29.80
C ALA A 44 19.00 8.30 29.25
N ILE A 45 18.40 7.83 28.16
CA ILE A 45 17.18 8.41 27.57
C ILE A 45 16.01 8.30 28.55
N MET A 46 15.78 7.12 29.13
CA MET A 46 14.72 6.92 30.13
C MET A 46 14.91 7.82 31.34
N ALA A 47 16.13 7.87 31.89
CA ALA A 47 16.46 8.74 33.02
C ALA A 47 16.27 10.23 32.70
N ARG A 48 16.50 10.64 31.44
CA ARG A 48 16.27 12.01 30.99
C ARG A 48 14.78 12.34 30.92
N LEU A 49 13.96 11.45 30.36
CA LEU A 49 12.58 11.77 29.99
C LEU A 49 11.57 11.49 31.09
N LEU A 50 11.75 10.43 31.89
CA LEU A 50 10.79 10.04 32.92
C LEU A 50 10.57 11.18 33.93
N GLY A 51 9.30 11.49 34.16
CA GLY A 51 8.87 12.53 35.10
C GLY A 51 8.99 13.96 34.60
N ARG A 52 9.58 14.20 33.41
CA ARG A 52 9.53 15.52 32.75
C ARG A 52 8.18 15.77 32.11
N GLU A 53 7.93 17.00 31.71
CA GLU A 53 6.72 17.37 30.98
C GLU A 53 6.95 17.37 29.46
N ALA A 54 5.95 16.96 28.71
CA ALA A 54 5.86 17.14 27.26
C ALA A 54 4.54 17.84 26.91
N TYR A 55 4.46 18.44 25.71
CA TYR A 55 3.19 18.92 25.19
C TYR A 55 2.18 17.77 25.16
N ARG A 56 0.94 18.01 25.59
CA ARG A 56 -0.06 16.94 25.82
C ARG A 56 -0.36 16.02 24.64
N ARG A 57 -0.03 16.43 23.40
CA ARG A 57 -0.22 15.60 22.20
C ARG A 57 1.02 14.84 21.78
N THR A 58 2.17 15.06 22.43
CA THR A 58 3.39 14.31 22.13
C THR A 58 3.20 12.85 22.55
N ASN A 59 3.31 11.95 21.59
CA ASN A 59 3.28 10.51 21.77
C ASN A 59 4.64 9.89 21.46
N VAL A 60 5.41 10.54 20.57
CA VAL A 60 6.73 10.08 20.16
C VAL A 60 7.71 11.25 20.12
N ILE A 61 8.92 11.01 20.61
CA ILE A 61 10.04 11.95 20.59
C ILE A 61 11.15 11.37 19.73
N VAL A 62 11.59 12.14 18.73
CA VAL A 62 12.84 11.94 18.01
C VAL A 62 13.92 12.72 18.73
N LEU A 63 14.90 12.02 19.29
CA LEU A 63 16.07 12.64 19.90
C LEU A 63 17.18 12.77 18.85
N ARG A 64 17.72 13.98 18.69
CA ARG A 64 18.87 14.26 17.81
C ARG A 64 20.11 14.53 18.65
N GLY A 65 21.07 13.62 18.58
CA GLY A 65 22.35 13.67 19.25
C GLY A 65 23.40 14.49 18.51
N THR A 66 24.65 14.34 18.94
CA THR A 66 25.82 14.76 18.17
C THR A 66 26.02 13.86 16.95
N ASP A 67 26.75 14.34 15.95
CA ASP A 67 27.12 13.59 14.74
C ASP A 67 25.93 12.96 14.00
N ASP A 68 24.77 13.64 14.04
CA ASP A 68 23.52 13.17 13.43
C ASP A 68 23.10 11.77 13.91
N ALA A 69 23.38 11.44 15.17
CA ALA A 69 22.84 10.26 15.83
C ALA A 69 21.37 10.48 16.21
N TYR A 70 20.49 9.52 15.91
CA TYR A 70 19.05 9.62 16.21
C TYR A 70 18.55 8.47 17.06
N ALA A 71 17.60 8.75 17.94
CA ALA A 71 16.83 7.75 18.66
C ALA A 71 15.33 8.08 18.58
N LEU A 72 14.49 7.03 18.57
CA LEU A 72 13.04 7.14 18.55
C LEU A 72 12.47 6.62 19.87
N VAL A 73 11.59 7.40 20.50
CA VAL A 73 11.10 7.12 21.85
C VAL A 73 9.60 7.34 21.93
N ALA A 74 8.85 6.33 22.34
CA ALA A 74 7.44 6.50 22.69
C ALA A 74 7.30 6.98 24.14
N VAL A 75 6.34 7.87 24.39
CA VAL A 75 6.05 8.44 25.71
C VAL A 75 4.57 8.40 26.01
N GLU A 76 4.22 8.14 27.27
CA GLU A 76 2.84 8.15 27.75
C GLU A 76 2.68 9.01 29.01
N SER A 77 1.50 9.60 29.15
CA SER A 77 1.08 10.40 30.30
C SER A 77 -0.28 9.94 30.78
N ARG A 78 -0.45 9.76 32.10
CA ARG A 78 -1.74 9.34 32.69
C ARG A 78 -2.80 10.43 32.62
N ASP A 79 -2.39 11.70 32.63
CA ASP A 79 -3.28 12.85 32.49
C ASP A 79 -2.79 13.77 31.37
N ARG A 80 -3.59 13.87 30.31
CA ARG A 80 -3.36 14.75 29.16
C ARG A 80 -4.34 15.94 29.10
N GLY A 81 -5.06 16.20 30.19
CA GLY A 81 -5.97 17.34 30.32
C GLY A 81 -5.24 18.69 30.22
N PRO A 82 -4.19 18.93 31.03
CA PRO A 82 -3.39 20.16 30.98
C PRO A 82 -2.63 20.32 29.66
N LEU A 83 -2.13 21.54 29.38
CA LEU A 83 -1.38 21.82 28.14
C LEU A 83 -0.08 21.00 28.03
N PHE A 84 0.57 20.80 29.17
CA PHE A 84 1.76 19.97 29.34
C PHE A 84 1.43 18.83 30.28
N ALA A 85 1.89 17.63 29.94
CA ALA A 85 1.61 16.41 30.66
C ALA A 85 2.93 15.78 31.11
N ARG A 86 2.96 15.28 32.35
CA ARG A 86 4.10 14.55 32.88
C ARG A 86 4.25 13.22 32.14
N ILE A 87 5.47 12.91 31.70
CA ILE A 87 5.82 11.63 31.09
C ILE A 87 5.90 10.58 32.20
N ASP A 88 4.93 9.69 32.23
CA ASP A 88 4.83 8.61 33.22
C ASP A 88 5.45 7.31 32.69
N GLN A 89 5.56 7.15 31.37
CA GLN A 89 6.23 6.01 30.73
C GLN A 89 7.07 6.43 29.54
N VAL A 90 8.13 5.67 29.32
CA VAL A 90 9.08 5.83 28.24
C VAL A 90 9.40 4.45 27.69
N GLU A 91 9.30 4.29 26.37
CA GLU A 91 9.75 3.10 25.65
C GLU A 91 10.67 3.54 24.53
N VAL A 92 11.95 3.17 24.60
CA VAL A 92 12.88 3.42 23.50
C VAL A 92 12.59 2.40 22.40
N LEU A 93 12.25 2.89 21.21
CA LEU A 93 11.88 2.09 20.05
C LEU A 93 13.10 1.78 19.18
N ALA A 94 13.98 2.78 19.01
CA ALA A 94 15.19 2.62 18.21
C ALA A 94 16.31 3.52 18.71
N LEU A 95 17.54 3.04 18.54
CA LEU A 95 18.80 3.71 18.87
C LEU A 95 19.58 4.04 17.58
N PRO A 96 20.70 4.78 17.65
CA PRO A 96 21.39 5.23 16.44
C PRO A 96 21.83 4.13 15.47
N ASP A 97 22.07 2.91 15.96
CA ASP A 97 22.43 1.75 15.13
C ASP A 97 21.28 1.17 14.29
N SER A 98 20.05 1.49 14.67
CA SER A 98 18.79 1.00 14.10
C SER A 98 17.90 2.12 13.56
N CYS A 99 18.38 3.38 13.60
CA CYS A 99 17.71 4.57 13.10
C CYS A 99 18.40 5.13 11.85
N ARG A 100 17.60 5.51 10.85
CA ARG A 100 18.07 6.29 9.70
C ARG A 100 17.22 7.54 9.53
N PHE A 101 17.84 8.70 9.62
CA PHE A 101 17.21 9.97 9.31
C PHE A 101 17.39 10.30 7.83
N VAL A 102 16.30 10.70 7.16
CA VAL A 102 16.28 11.05 5.74
C VAL A 102 15.52 12.35 5.54
N VAL A 103 16.09 13.26 4.76
CA VAL A 103 15.40 14.44 4.27
C VAL A 103 14.90 14.14 2.86
N ASP A 104 13.59 14.10 2.68
CA ASP A 104 12.94 13.87 1.38
C ASP A 104 11.70 14.77 1.23
N PRO A 105 11.86 16.00 0.70
CA PRO A 105 10.80 17.00 0.62
C PRO A 105 9.55 16.56 -0.15
N ASP A 106 9.63 15.49 -0.94
CA ASP A 106 8.53 14.95 -1.73
C ASP A 106 7.73 13.85 -1.00
N THR A 107 8.23 13.35 0.13
CA THR A 107 7.53 12.34 0.92
C THR A 107 6.46 12.98 1.81
N ASP A 108 5.22 12.50 1.65
CA ASP A 108 4.12 12.87 2.54
C ASP A 108 4.24 12.13 3.88
N CYS A 109 4.64 12.84 4.93
CA CYS A 109 4.78 12.32 6.28
C CYS A 109 3.44 11.91 6.93
N ALA A 110 2.29 12.28 6.35
CA ALA A 110 0.98 11.83 6.79
C ALA A 110 0.56 10.49 6.17
N ASN A 111 1.33 9.97 5.21
CA ASN A 111 0.97 8.81 4.42
C ASN A 111 1.85 7.60 4.79
N PRO A 112 1.28 6.56 5.42
CA PRO A 112 2.05 5.39 5.86
C PRO A 112 2.74 4.65 4.71
N SER A 113 2.08 4.54 3.56
CA SER A 113 2.64 3.90 2.35
C SER A 113 3.74 4.74 1.71
N ALA A 114 3.70 6.07 1.80
CA ALA A 114 4.79 6.94 1.37
C ALA A 114 6.04 6.77 2.25
N LEU A 115 5.85 6.72 3.59
CA LEU A 115 6.93 6.43 4.53
C LEU A 115 7.55 5.05 4.28
N ALA A 116 6.74 4.02 4.05
CA ALA A 116 7.24 2.68 3.71
C ALA A 116 8.03 2.65 2.39
N ARG A 117 7.55 3.34 1.35
CA ARG A 117 8.30 3.49 0.08
C ARG A 117 9.63 4.21 0.28
N LEU A 118 9.67 5.24 1.13
CA LEU A 118 10.93 5.93 1.45
C LEU A 118 11.88 5.02 2.24
N ALA A 119 11.35 4.21 3.16
CA ALA A 119 12.14 3.28 3.96
C ALA A 119 12.85 2.26 3.06
N GLU A 120 12.11 1.65 2.13
CA GLU A 120 12.66 0.72 1.13
C GLU A 120 13.77 1.38 0.28
N ARG A 121 13.52 2.56 -0.31
CA ARG A 121 14.53 3.28 -1.11
C ARG A 121 15.76 3.68 -0.29
N SER A 122 15.61 3.82 1.02
CA SER A 122 16.68 4.20 1.94
C SER A 122 17.41 3.00 2.56
N GLY A 123 17.04 1.77 2.18
CA GLY A 123 17.62 0.53 2.72
C GLY A 123 17.19 0.22 4.15
N VAL A 124 16.06 0.75 4.61
CA VAL A 124 15.49 0.48 5.94
C VAL A 124 14.38 -0.55 5.79
N GLY A 125 14.56 -1.71 6.44
CA GLY A 125 13.61 -2.82 6.42
C GLY A 125 12.99 -3.12 7.79
N PRO A 126 12.51 -4.35 8.00
CA PRO A 126 11.80 -4.75 9.22
C PRO A 126 12.62 -4.65 10.50
N ASP A 127 13.95 -4.63 10.44
CA ASP A 127 14.82 -4.54 11.63
C ASP A 127 15.25 -3.10 11.97
N GLY A 128 14.75 -2.11 11.21
CA GLY A 128 15.17 -0.71 11.36
C GLY A 128 14.03 0.29 11.45
N THR A 129 14.40 1.55 11.65
CA THR A 129 13.50 2.69 11.78
C THR A 129 13.91 3.80 10.83
N LEU A 130 12.97 4.23 9.99
CA LEU A 130 13.14 5.43 9.18
C LEU A 130 12.53 6.61 9.93
N ILE A 131 13.29 7.69 10.05
CA ILE A 131 12.79 9.02 10.43
C ILE A 131 12.90 9.90 9.18
N CYS A 132 11.80 10.55 8.80
CA CYS A 132 11.72 11.38 7.61
C CYS A 132 11.41 12.83 8.00
N GLN A 133 12.21 13.77 7.52
CA GLN A 133 11.77 15.15 7.32
C GLN A 133 11.30 15.29 5.87
N GLY A 134 9.98 15.45 5.69
CA GLY A 134 9.34 15.41 4.37
C GLY A 134 8.63 16.70 3.99
N LYS A 135 7.51 16.55 3.27
CA LYS A 135 6.68 17.68 2.81
C LYS A 135 6.38 18.65 3.94
N TYR A 136 6.48 19.94 3.62
CA TYR A 136 6.22 21.05 4.54
C TYR A 136 7.13 21.07 5.78
N ASP A 137 8.33 20.48 5.67
CA ASP A 137 9.30 20.31 6.75
C ASP A 137 8.74 19.53 7.96
N HIS A 138 7.68 18.75 7.76
CA HIS A 138 7.14 17.89 8.78
C HIS A 138 8.03 16.67 9.02
N VAL A 139 8.08 16.23 10.27
CA VAL A 139 8.83 15.04 10.67
C VAL A 139 7.85 13.94 11.07
N ASN A 140 8.06 12.75 10.54
CA ASN A 140 7.42 11.52 11.01
C ASN A 140 8.38 10.34 10.85
N PHE A 141 7.92 9.14 11.17
CA PHE A 141 8.72 7.93 11.12
C PHE A 141 7.88 6.73 10.66
N ILE A 142 8.58 5.68 10.23
CA ILE A 142 8.05 4.32 10.20
C ILE A 142 9.05 3.39 10.90
N HIS A 143 8.59 2.75 11.97
CA HIS A 143 9.37 1.82 12.77
C HIS A 143 9.04 0.37 12.36
N HIS A 144 10.07 -0.44 12.20
CA HIS A 144 9.98 -1.81 11.69
C HIS A 144 9.15 -1.88 10.40
N ALA A 145 9.64 -1.19 9.37
CA ALA A 145 8.96 -1.05 8.08
C ALA A 145 8.85 -2.40 7.36
N ASP A 146 7.61 -2.88 7.22
CA ASP A 146 7.26 -4.17 6.63
C ASP A 146 5.87 -4.08 5.96
N PRO A 147 5.71 -3.23 4.92
CA PRO A 147 4.41 -2.92 4.36
C PRO A 147 3.73 -4.16 3.75
N LEU A 148 2.40 -4.20 3.81
CA LEU A 148 1.62 -5.24 3.15
C LEU A 148 1.84 -5.18 1.63
N VAL A 149 2.20 -6.30 1.02
CA VAL A 149 2.41 -6.40 -0.42
C VAL A 149 1.13 -6.84 -1.12
N ILE A 150 0.63 -6.01 -2.04
CA ILE A 150 -0.51 -6.32 -2.91
C ILE A 150 0.01 -6.54 -4.33
N ARG A 151 -0.19 -7.74 -4.87
CA ARG A 151 0.09 -8.02 -6.28
C ARG A 151 -1.06 -7.53 -7.13
N VAL A 152 -0.78 -6.78 -8.18
CA VAL A 152 -1.78 -6.31 -9.13
C VAL A 152 -1.56 -7.04 -10.44
N ILE A 153 -2.52 -7.87 -10.84
CA ILE A 153 -2.47 -8.58 -12.12
C ILE A 153 -3.34 -7.81 -13.10
N GLU A 154 -2.72 -7.24 -14.13
CA GLU A 154 -3.44 -6.43 -15.11
C GLU A 154 -2.85 -6.57 -16.51
N VAL A 155 -3.74 -6.51 -17.50
CA VAL A 155 -3.41 -6.51 -18.93
C VAL A 155 -2.82 -5.18 -19.34
N SER A 156 -1.74 -5.22 -20.12
CA SER A 156 -1.17 -4.07 -20.83
C SER A 156 -0.98 -4.40 -22.31
N PRO A 157 -1.18 -3.45 -23.24
CA PRO A 157 -1.67 -2.07 -23.07
C PRO A 157 -3.17 -1.92 -22.65
N PRO A 158 -3.60 -0.72 -22.18
CA PRO A 158 -2.85 0.55 -22.15
C PRO A 158 -1.77 0.62 -21.06
N ASP A 159 -0.75 1.44 -21.32
CA ASP A 159 0.31 1.77 -20.37
C ASP A 159 0.16 3.21 -19.86
N PRO A 160 0.31 3.44 -18.54
CA PRO A 160 0.35 2.43 -17.48
C PRO A 160 -1.03 1.74 -17.28
N PRO A 161 -1.06 0.50 -16.75
CA PRO A 161 -2.32 -0.20 -16.50
C PRO A 161 -3.23 0.55 -15.51
N LYS A 162 -4.53 0.58 -15.82
CA LYS A 162 -5.52 1.45 -15.17
C LYS A 162 -5.70 1.11 -13.68
N LEU A 163 -5.96 -0.15 -13.34
CA LEU A 163 -6.17 -0.58 -11.96
C LEU A 163 -4.92 -0.32 -11.12
N PHE A 164 -3.73 -0.61 -11.66
CA PHE A 164 -2.48 -0.29 -10.97
C PHE A 164 -2.39 1.20 -10.61
N GLN A 165 -2.66 2.10 -11.56
CA GLN A 165 -2.67 3.54 -11.30
C GLN A 165 -3.77 3.98 -10.32
N LEU A 166 -4.96 3.39 -10.39
CA LEU A 166 -6.03 3.71 -9.45
C LEU A 166 -5.61 3.31 -8.03
N ILE A 167 -4.96 2.16 -7.85
CA ILE A 167 -4.45 1.74 -6.55
C ILE A 167 -3.36 2.71 -6.08
N GLU A 168 -2.40 3.09 -6.93
CA GLU A 168 -1.39 4.11 -6.58
C GLU A 168 -2.02 5.40 -6.08
N HIS A 169 -3.07 5.87 -6.75
CA HIS A 169 -3.79 7.08 -6.36
C HIS A 169 -4.53 6.89 -5.05
N VAL A 170 -5.26 5.79 -4.86
CA VAL A 170 -5.94 5.52 -3.58
C VAL A 170 -4.96 5.48 -2.41
N LEU A 171 -3.79 4.88 -2.60
CA LEU A 171 -2.73 4.84 -1.59
C LEU A 171 -2.18 6.22 -1.21
N THR A 172 -2.48 7.30 -1.96
CA THR A 172 -2.05 8.66 -1.57
C THR A 172 -2.91 9.29 -0.49
N TYR A 173 -4.15 8.84 -0.31
CA TYR A 173 -5.12 9.53 0.55
C TYR A 173 -5.92 8.62 1.48
N ALA A 174 -6.07 7.33 1.16
CA ALA A 174 -6.91 6.44 1.93
C ALA A 174 -6.27 6.07 3.28
N ASP A 175 -7.11 5.93 4.30
CA ASP A 175 -6.72 5.41 5.61
C ASP A 175 -6.53 3.89 5.53
N LEU A 176 -5.31 3.48 5.23
CA LEU A 176 -4.88 2.12 4.99
C LEU A 176 -3.52 1.89 5.71
N PRO A 177 -3.23 0.66 6.19
CA PRO A 177 -1.89 0.37 6.70
C PRO A 177 -0.84 0.57 5.60
N PRO A 178 0.46 0.69 5.95
CA PRO A 178 1.51 0.77 4.95
C PRO A 178 1.42 -0.37 3.94
N MET A 179 1.38 0.00 2.66
CA MET A 179 1.28 -0.94 1.55
C MET A 179 2.32 -0.67 0.48
N LYS A 180 2.74 -1.75 -0.16
CA LYS A 180 3.51 -1.77 -1.40
C LYS A 180 2.71 -2.53 -2.44
N ILE A 181 2.73 -2.05 -3.68
CA ILE A 181 2.08 -2.73 -4.80
C ILE A 181 3.11 -3.26 -5.77
N GLU A 182 2.85 -4.45 -6.32
CA GLU A 182 3.72 -5.10 -7.30
C GLU A 182 2.90 -5.43 -8.55
N LEU A 183 3.30 -4.87 -9.70
CA LEU A 183 2.63 -5.12 -10.96
C LEU A 183 3.09 -6.45 -11.56
N GLU A 184 2.17 -7.41 -11.68
CA GLU A 184 2.32 -8.60 -12.51
C GLU A 184 1.58 -8.37 -13.82
N ARG A 185 2.32 -7.86 -14.80
CA ARG A 185 1.74 -7.38 -16.04
C ARG A 185 1.57 -8.51 -17.06
N ILE A 186 0.41 -8.55 -17.70
CA ILE A 186 0.14 -9.42 -18.84
C ILE A 186 0.42 -8.61 -20.12
N GLU A 187 1.62 -8.77 -20.66
CA GLU A 187 2.13 -8.01 -21.83
C GLU A 187 1.61 -8.59 -23.16
N LEU A 188 0.54 -8.02 -23.70
CA LEU A 188 -0.13 -8.56 -24.89
C LEU A 188 0.76 -8.53 -26.14
N LYS A 189 1.60 -7.49 -26.30
CA LYS A 189 2.52 -7.39 -27.44
C LYS A 189 3.54 -8.52 -27.43
N ASP A 190 4.08 -8.87 -26.26
CA ASP A 190 5.03 -9.97 -26.09
C ASP A 190 4.38 -11.33 -26.32
N LEU A 191 3.13 -11.50 -25.89
CA LEU A 191 2.36 -12.71 -26.16
C LEU A 191 2.06 -12.86 -27.66
N ALA A 192 1.62 -11.78 -28.31
CA ALA A 192 1.33 -11.76 -29.75
C ALA A 192 2.59 -12.02 -30.60
N ALA A 193 3.75 -11.48 -30.21
CA ALA A 193 5.02 -11.66 -30.91
C ALA A 193 5.51 -13.12 -30.97
N LYS A 194 4.98 -14.00 -30.09
CA LYS A 194 5.28 -15.45 -30.10
C LYS A 194 4.41 -16.23 -31.08
N ALA A 195 3.32 -15.63 -31.57
CA ALA A 195 2.42 -16.24 -32.54
C ALA A 195 2.71 -15.79 -33.98
N ARG A 196 2.21 -16.55 -34.96
CA ARG A 196 2.27 -16.23 -36.39
C ARG A 196 0.92 -16.51 -37.07
N PRO A 197 -0.17 -15.83 -36.69
CA PRO A 197 -1.47 -16.02 -37.34
C PRO A 197 -1.56 -15.22 -38.65
N LYS A 198 -2.60 -15.46 -39.44
CA LYS A 198 -2.90 -14.61 -40.61
C LYS A 198 -3.51 -13.27 -40.23
N ALA A 199 -4.20 -13.20 -39.09
CA ALA A 199 -4.76 -11.98 -38.52
C ALA A 199 -5.00 -12.15 -37.01
N PHE A 200 -5.17 -11.05 -36.30
CA PHE A 200 -5.59 -11.00 -34.90
C PHE A 200 -6.94 -10.28 -34.79
N PRO A 201 -8.00 -10.88 -34.23
CA PRO A 201 -9.06 -10.12 -33.60
C PRO A 201 -8.66 -9.78 -32.15
N VAL A 202 -8.90 -8.55 -31.74
CA VAL A 202 -8.70 -8.06 -30.36
C VAL A 202 -10.02 -7.48 -29.83
N PRO A 203 -10.20 -7.28 -28.51
CA PRO A 203 -11.51 -6.90 -27.97
C PRO A 203 -11.99 -5.52 -28.43
N CYS A 204 -11.09 -4.53 -28.42
CA CYS A 204 -11.38 -3.15 -28.81
C CYS A 204 -10.11 -2.39 -29.19
N ARG A 205 -10.29 -1.25 -29.86
CA ARG A 205 -9.18 -0.38 -30.29
C ARG A 205 -8.45 0.32 -29.14
N SER A 206 -9.15 0.61 -28.05
CA SER A 206 -8.59 1.27 -26.86
C SER A 206 -7.45 0.49 -26.19
N GLY A 207 -7.25 -0.77 -26.56
CA GLY A 207 -6.13 -1.58 -26.12
C GLY A 207 -4.79 -1.23 -26.76
N GLY A 208 -4.70 -0.36 -27.78
CA GLY A 208 -3.40 0.06 -28.36
C GLY A 208 -2.64 -1.07 -29.06
N LEU A 209 -3.40 -1.98 -29.68
CA LEU A 209 -2.89 -3.18 -30.38
C LEU A 209 -2.96 -3.04 -31.91
N ASP A 210 -3.02 -1.83 -32.45
CA ASP A 210 -3.16 -1.59 -33.89
C ASP A 210 -1.93 -2.05 -34.71
N ASP A 211 -0.75 -2.09 -34.08
CA ASP A 211 0.53 -2.43 -34.69
C ASP A 211 1.07 -3.76 -34.16
N LEU A 212 0.54 -4.87 -34.68
CA LEU A 212 1.01 -6.24 -34.42
C LEU A 212 1.60 -6.86 -35.70
N SER A 213 2.23 -8.02 -35.57
CA SER A 213 2.91 -8.70 -36.68
C SER A 213 1.99 -9.22 -37.81
N ALA A 214 0.67 -9.07 -37.66
CA ALA A 214 -0.35 -9.47 -38.63
C ALA A 214 -1.52 -8.47 -38.58
N PRO A 215 -2.36 -8.39 -39.63
CA PRO A 215 -3.54 -7.52 -39.64
C PRO A 215 -4.41 -7.66 -38.39
N VAL A 216 -4.83 -6.52 -37.83
CA VAL A 216 -5.61 -6.44 -36.59
C VAL A 216 -7.03 -6.01 -36.88
N TYR A 217 -7.98 -6.72 -36.29
CA TYR A 217 -9.41 -6.45 -36.33
C TYR A 217 -9.94 -6.27 -34.91
N PHE A 218 -11.00 -5.49 -34.75
CA PHE A 218 -11.53 -5.15 -33.43
C PHE A 218 -12.94 -5.74 -33.26
N LEU A 219 -13.16 -6.53 -32.21
CA LEU A 219 -14.43 -7.22 -31.98
C LEU A 219 -15.59 -6.24 -31.75
N ASP A 220 -15.35 -5.10 -31.10
CA ASP A 220 -16.33 -4.03 -30.89
C ASP A 220 -16.78 -3.33 -32.19
N GLU A 221 -15.96 -3.35 -33.24
CA GLU A 221 -16.31 -2.87 -34.59
C GLU A 221 -17.12 -3.90 -35.40
N ARG A 222 -17.24 -5.13 -34.89
CA ARG A 222 -17.95 -6.26 -35.52
C ARG A 222 -17.62 -6.42 -37.02
N PRO A 223 -16.40 -6.86 -37.37
CA PRO A 223 -16.02 -7.15 -38.74
C PRO A 223 -17.08 -7.99 -39.47
N ALA A 224 -17.45 -7.57 -40.67
CA ALA A 224 -18.51 -8.25 -41.42
C ALA A 224 -18.11 -9.67 -41.86
N ILE A 225 -16.81 -9.93 -41.95
CA ILE A 225 -16.23 -11.19 -42.42
C ILE A 225 -15.41 -11.81 -41.29
N ARG A 226 -15.66 -13.08 -41.02
CA ARG A 226 -14.84 -13.91 -40.15
C ARG A 226 -13.59 -14.35 -40.91
N GLU A 227 -12.41 -14.00 -40.40
CA GLU A 227 -11.11 -14.37 -40.97
C GLU A 227 -10.47 -15.59 -40.28
N ASP A 228 -9.41 -16.14 -40.86
CA ASP A 228 -8.57 -17.18 -40.23
C ASP A 228 -7.60 -16.56 -39.22
N TRP A 229 -8.16 -16.13 -38.09
CA TRP A 229 -7.49 -15.29 -37.11
C TRP A 229 -7.24 -16.01 -35.78
N MET A 230 -6.32 -15.48 -34.97
CA MET A 230 -6.06 -15.96 -33.60
C MET A 230 -6.46 -14.89 -32.60
N LEU A 231 -7.48 -15.15 -31.78
CA LEU A 231 -8.01 -14.21 -30.81
C LEU A 231 -7.01 -13.87 -29.70
N ILE A 232 -6.72 -12.59 -29.52
CA ILE A 232 -6.15 -12.08 -28.27
C ILE A 232 -7.33 -11.62 -27.43
N GLY A 233 -7.67 -12.35 -26.37
CA GLY A 233 -8.92 -12.10 -25.67
C GLY A 233 -9.14 -12.95 -24.45
N CYS A 234 -10.04 -12.51 -23.59
CA CYS A 234 -10.50 -13.25 -22.42
C CYS A 234 -11.85 -13.92 -22.70
N GLU A 235 -12.53 -14.43 -21.67
CA GLU A 235 -13.85 -15.05 -21.81
C GLU A 235 -14.91 -14.11 -22.42
N ARG A 236 -14.89 -12.82 -22.06
CA ARG A 236 -15.83 -11.86 -22.67
C ARG A 236 -15.62 -11.71 -24.18
N SER A 237 -14.36 -11.71 -24.62
CA SER A 237 -14.03 -11.66 -26.05
C SER A 237 -14.51 -12.91 -26.79
N LEU A 238 -14.39 -14.09 -26.17
CA LEU A 238 -14.95 -15.32 -26.73
C LEU A 238 -16.48 -15.27 -26.81
N GLN A 239 -17.17 -14.74 -25.81
CA GLN A 239 -18.63 -14.57 -25.86
C GLN A 239 -19.07 -13.70 -27.04
N PHE A 240 -18.36 -12.59 -27.29
CA PHE A 240 -18.60 -11.76 -28.47
C PHE A 240 -18.33 -12.52 -29.77
N HIS A 241 -17.20 -13.23 -29.85
CA HIS A 241 -16.85 -14.00 -31.04
C HIS A 241 -17.89 -15.07 -31.37
N ARG A 242 -18.31 -15.88 -30.38
CA ARG A 242 -19.37 -16.88 -30.52
C ARG A 242 -20.66 -16.24 -31.01
N HIS A 243 -21.02 -15.09 -30.44
CA HIS A 243 -22.23 -14.37 -30.83
C HIS A 243 -22.17 -13.85 -32.28
N TYR A 244 -21.02 -13.34 -32.73
CA TYR A 244 -20.89 -12.78 -34.07
C TYR A 244 -20.68 -13.83 -35.17
N TYR A 245 -19.95 -14.90 -34.88
CA TYR A 245 -19.45 -15.82 -35.91
C TYR A 245 -19.80 -17.30 -35.68
N GLY A 246 -20.32 -17.66 -34.50
CA GLY A 246 -20.80 -19.02 -34.21
C GLY A 246 -19.71 -20.04 -33.86
N ASP A 247 -18.44 -19.63 -33.79
CA ASP A 247 -17.29 -20.49 -33.46
C ASP A 247 -16.36 -19.88 -32.39
N GLU A 248 -15.37 -20.67 -31.99
CA GLU A 248 -14.26 -20.27 -31.12
C GLU A 248 -12.93 -20.42 -31.87
N PRO A 249 -12.18 -19.33 -32.07
CA PRO A 249 -10.89 -19.38 -32.75
C PRO A 249 -9.79 -19.83 -31.77
N PRO A 250 -8.60 -20.22 -32.26
CA PRO A 250 -7.40 -20.31 -31.42
C PRO A 250 -7.20 -19.01 -30.64
N ARG A 251 -6.79 -19.11 -29.37
CA ARG A 251 -6.78 -17.97 -28.44
C ARG A 251 -5.44 -17.81 -27.71
N ILE A 252 -4.94 -16.58 -27.69
CA ILE A 252 -3.98 -16.09 -26.71
C ILE A 252 -4.79 -15.61 -25.50
N GLU A 253 -4.73 -16.37 -24.41
CA GLU A 253 -5.42 -16.04 -23.17
C GLU A 253 -4.78 -14.82 -22.50
N MET A 254 -5.63 -13.87 -22.12
CA MET A 254 -5.23 -12.64 -21.41
C MET A 254 -6.05 -12.37 -20.16
N CYS A 255 -6.97 -13.25 -19.76
CA CYS A 255 -7.83 -13.06 -18.61
C CYS A 255 -6.99 -13.03 -17.31
N PRO A 256 -6.98 -11.90 -16.56
CA PRO A 256 -6.26 -11.83 -15.30
C PRO A 256 -6.75 -12.89 -14.31
N ARG A 257 -8.05 -13.18 -14.26
CA ARG A 257 -8.63 -14.21 -13.37
C ARG A 257 -8.14 -15.62 -13.71
N ALA A 258 -8.03 -15.96 -14.99
CA ALA A 258 -7.51 -17.27 -15.41
C ALA A 258 -6.01 -17.39 -15.15
N ILE A 259 -5.24 -16.33 -15.42
CA ILE A 259 -3.79 -16.29 -15.24
C ILE A 259 -3.40 -16.28 -13.76
N ALA A 260 -4.16 -15.57 -12.92
CA ALA A 260 -3.95 -15.54 -11.47
C ALA A 260 -4.05 -16.94 -10.85
N GLY A 261 -5.11 -17.67 -11.21
CA GLY A 261 -5.45 -18.94 -10.57
C GLY A 261 -5.64 -18.80 -9.05
N ALA A 262 -5.48 -19.91 -8.32
CA ALA A 262 -5.47 -19.89 -6.87
C ALA A 262 -4.11 -19.38 -6.35
N ARG A 263 -4.12 -18.37 -5.47
CA ARG A 263 -2.90 -17.77 -4.90
C ARG A 263 -3.04 -17.50 -3.42
N ASN A 264 -1.93 -17.66 -2.71
CA ASN A 264 -1.83 -17.30 -1.29
C ASN A 264 -1.46 -15.81 -1.08
N ALA A 265 -0.84 -15.16 -2.07
CA ALA A 265 -0.51 -13.74 -1.96
C ALA A 265 -1.76 -12.87 -2.13
N LEU A 266 -1.83 -11.78 -1.36
CA LEU A 266 -2.86 -10.75 -1.56
C LEU A 266 -2.75 -10.21 -2.99
N THR A 267 -3.82 -10.35 -3.75
CA THR A 267 -3.83 -10.06 -5.18
C THR A 267 -5.08 -9.24 -5.52
N MET A 268 -4.91 -8.20 -6.31
CA MET A 268 -6.00 -7.46 -6.94
C MET A 268 -5.93 -7.63 -8.46
N LEU A 269 -7.09 -7.80 -9.10
CA LEU A 269 -7.19 -7.88 -10.56
C LEU A 269 -8.51 -7.31 -11.04
N ASN A 270 -8.56 -6.93 -12.32
CA ASN A 270 -9.79 -6.52 -12.98
C ASN A 270 -10.45 -7.68 -13.75
N CYS A 271 -11.78 -7.65 -13.83
CA CYS A 271 -12.57 -8.61 -14.59
C CYS A 271 -13.68 -7.92 -15.37
N CYS A 272 -13.80 -8.24 -16.66
CA CYS A 272 -14.85 -7.73 -17.55
C CYS A 272 -16.18 -8.52 -17.47
N LEU A 273 -16.18 -9.67 -16.78
CA LEU A 273 -17.40 -10.41 -16.48
C LEU A 273 -18.05 -9.93 -15.17
N LEU A 274 -17.29 -9.23 -14.31
CA LEU A 274 -17.84 -8.58 -13.13
C LEU A 274 -18.31 -7.17 -13.55
N GLU A 275 -19.63 -6.97 -13.56
CA GLU A 275 -20.22 -5.69 -14.01
C GLU A 275 -20.30 -4.67 -12.88
N PHE A 276 -20.59 -5.12 -11.65
CA PHE A 276 -20.81 -4.27 -10.48
C PHE A 276 -20.21 -4.88 -9.22
N GLY A 277 -19.86 -4.02 -8.25
CA GLY A 277 -19.37 -4.44 -6.94
C GLY A 277 -17.98 -5.07 -6.98
N THR A 278 -17.62 -5.76 -5.91
CA THR A 278 -16.35 -6.47 -5.75
C THR A 278 -16.63 -7.96 -5.52
N GLU A 279 -15.73 -8.82 -5.97
CA GLU A 279 -15.75 -10.25 -5.64
C GLU A 279 -14.45 -10.62 -4.94
N ARG A 280 -14.56 -11.42 -3.88
CA ARG A 280 -13.41 -11.98 -3.20
C ARG A 280 -13.39 -13.49 -3.33
N ASP A 281 -12.25 -14.01 -3.78
CA ASP A 281 -11.91 -15.43 -3.74
C ASP A 281 -10.62 -15.60 -2.92
N ASN A 282 -10.76 -15.99 -1.66
CA ASN A 282 -9.65 -16.13 -0.71
C ASN A 282 -8.79 -14.85 -0.61
N ASN A 283 -7.60 -14.86 -1.19
CA ASN A 283 -6.66 -13.72 -1.19
C ASN A 283 -6.67 -12.93 -2.51
N VAL A 284 -7.61 -13.23 -3.40
CA VAL A 284 -7.80 -12.53 -4.67
C VAL A 284 -9.05 -11.65 -4.56
N MET A 285 -8.84 -10.35 -4.69
CA MET A 285 -9.90 -9.36 -4.81
C MET A 285 -10.07 -8.96 -6.27
N VAL A 286 -11.30 -9.07 -6.75
CA VAL A 286 -11.66 -8.82 -8.15
C VAL A 286 -12.53 -7.58 -8.20
N VAL A 287 -12.14 -6.63 -9.04
CA VAL A 287 -12.92 -5.43 -9.34
C VAL A 287 -13.39 -5.43 -10.80
N PRO A 288 -14.47 -4.72 -11.14
CA PRO A 288 -14.92 -4.56 -12.52
C PRO A 288 -13.86 -3.84 -13.36
N TRP A 289 -13.83 -4.12 -14.66
CA TRP A 289 -13.02 -3.33 -15.62
C TRP A 289 -13.31 -1.82 -15.56
N GLY A 290 -14.57 -1.48 -15.26
CA GLY A 290 -15.07 -0.12 -15.10
C GLY A 290 -14.80 0.54 -13.73
N SER A 291 -14.01 -0.07 -12.84
CA SER A 291 -13.83 0.45 -11.47
C SER A 291 -13.34 1.90 -11.41
N ASP A 292 -13.80 2.62 -10.39
CA ASP A 292 -13.38 3.98 -10.01
C ASP A 292 -12.56 3.97 -8.70
N LEU A 293 -12.13 5.14 -8.23
CA LEU A 293 -11.32 5.27 -7.02
C LEU A 293 -12.05 4.80 -5.76
N ALA A 294 -13.34 5.11 -5.61
CA ALA A 294 -14.11 4.73 -4.44
C ALA A 294 -14.26 3.20 -4.32
N MET A 295 -14.47 2.53 -5.44
CA MET A 295 -14.54 1.08 -5.50
C MET A 295 -13.18 0.43 -5.22
N VAL A 296 -12.09 0.97 -5.75
CA VAL A 296 -10.73 0.47 -5.47
C VAL A 296 -10.35 0.65 -4.01
N GLU A 297 -10.71 1.79 -3.40
CA GLU A 297 -10.52 2.04 -1.97
C GLU A 297 -11.28 1.05 -1.11
N GLN A 298 -12.56 0.80 -1.43
CA GLN A 298 -13.36 -0.19 -0.72
C GLN A 298 -12.76 -1.60 -0.87
N ALA A 299 -12.31 -1.97 -2.06
CA ALA A 299 -11.67 -3.25 -2.33
C ALA A 299 -10.36 -3.42 -1.54
N LEU A 300 -9.54 -2.37 -1.40
CA LEU A 300 -8.32 -2.37 -0.59
C LEU A 300 -8.63 -2.50 0.90
N LYS A 301 -9.65 -1.80 1.41
CA LYS A 301 -10.10 -1.95 2.79
C LYS A 301 -10.54 -3.39 3.06
N GLU A 302 -11.33 -3.96 2.15
CA GLU A 302 -11.81 -5.34 2.25
C GLU A 302 -10.69 -6.38 2.18
N ILE A 303 -9.76 -6.27 1.23
CA ILE A 303 -8.71 -7.31 1.09
C ILE A 303 -7.83 -7.36 2.35
N VAL A 304 -7.58 -6.21 2.97
CA VAL A 304 -6.69 -6.04 4.12
C VAL A 304 -7.32 -6.41 5.45
N CYS A 305 -8.61 -6.13 5.66
CA CYS A 305 -9.32 -6.47 6.90
C CYS A 305 -9.25 -7.97 7.24
N TYR A 306 -9.17 -8.84 6.23
CA TYR A 306 -9.10 -10.30 6.42
C TYR A 306 -7.68 -10.86 6.19
N ALA A 307 -6.68 -10.00 5.98
CA ALA A 307 -5.28 -10.41 5.95
C ALA A 307 -4.68 -10.48 7.36
N ARG A 308 -5.44 -10.07 8.38
CA ARG A 308 -5.07 -10.07 9.81
C ARG A 308 -5.55 -11.34 10.51
#